data_AF-A0A2V1CNS3-F1
#
_entry.id   AF-A0A2V1CNS3-F1
#
_cell.length_a   1.000
_cell.length_b   1.000
_cell.length_c   1.000
_cell.angle_alpha   90.00
_cell.angle_beta   90.00
_cell.angle_gamma   90.00
#
_symmetry.space_group_name_H-M   'P 1'
#
loop_
_entity.id
_entity.type
_entity.pdbx_description
1 polymer ?
#
loop_
_entity_poly.entity_id
_entity_poly.type
_entity_poly.pdbx_seq_one_letter_code
_entity_poly.pdbx_strand_id
1 'polypeptide(L)'
;MAPVSDHDIVEKQVKDAIQDLYQIMVQTNAYDLTSRPSTQVLEAAFKQLDGQLLKIHNTASHATTLPSIPPELIQYVDNGRNPDIYTREFVELARKGNQLMKGKMDAFSSFRDVLANEMGITMPEIRLDVVKVVLATGGKEEVVGREKGEGEGP
;
A
#
# COMPACT_ATOMS: atom_id res chain seq x y z
N MET A 1 30.21 -8.90 -2.02
CA MET A 1 29.29 -8.36 -3.05
C MET A 1 27.89 -8.82 -2.66
N ALA A 2 26.93 -7.91 -2.54
CA ALA A 2 25.54 -8.30 -2.30
C ALA A 2 25.05 -9.15 -3.48
N PRO A 3 24.22 -10.18 -3.25
CA PRO A 3 23.66 -10.98 -4.35
C PRO A 3 22.87 -10.07 -5.28
N VAL A 4 23.10 -10.21 -6.58
CA VAL A 4 22.35 -9.48 -7.62
C VAL A 4 20.90 -9.91 -7.51
N SER A 5 19.99 -8.97 -7.28
CA SER A 5 18.57 -9.29 -7.17
C SER A 5 18.01 -9.62 -8.56
N ASP A 6 17.05 -10.56 -8.66
CA ASP A 6 16.34 -10.82 -9.93
C ASP A 6 15.74 -9.52 -10.49
N HIS A 7 15.35 -8.61 -9.60
CA HIS A 7 14.90 -7.26 -9.92
C HIS A 7 15.92 -6.47 -10.75
N ASP A 8 17.19 -6.42 -10.32
CA ASP A 8 18.24 -5.63 -10.99
C ASP A 8 18.54 -6.17 -12.39
N ILE A 9 18.45 -7.49 -12.54
CA ILE A 9 18.64 -8.18 -13.81
C ILE A 9 17.51 -7.82 -14.77
N VAL A 10 16.25 -7.93 -14.33
CA VAL A 10 15.08 -7.59 -15.15
C VAL A 10 15.09 -6.10 -15.50
N GLU A 11 15.39 -5.22 -14.55
CA GLU A 11 15.48 -3.77 -14.78
C GLU A 11 16.49 -3.44 -15.88
N LYS A 12 17.68 -4.06 -15.82
CA LYS A 12 18.70 -3.88 -16.86
C LYS A 12 18.22 -4.36 -18.23
N GLN A 13 17.61 -5.54 -18.29
CA GLN A 13 17.09 -6.07 -19.56
C GLN A 13 15.98 -5.18 -20.15
N VAL A 14 15.10 -4.61 -19.32
CA VAL A 14 14.08 -3.65 -19.76
C VAL A 14 14.72 -2.37 -20.31
N LYS A 15 15.76 -1.85 -19.67
CA LYS A 15 16.52 -0.69 -20.18
C LYS A 15 17.16 -0.97 -21.53
N ASP A 16 17.77 -2.14 -21.69
CA ASP A 16 18.38 -2.58 -22.95
C ASP A 16 17.31 -2.67 -24.07
N ALA A 17 16.11 -3.16 -23.77
CA ALA A 17 15.02 -3.24 -24.76
C ALA A 17 14.47 -1.85 -25.16
N ILE A 18 14.38 -0.92 -24.22
CA ILE A 18 14.03 0.49 -24.52
C ILE A 18 15.09 1.13 -25.43
N GLN A 19 16.37 0.83 -25.18
CA GLN A 19 17.46 1.32 -26.01
C GLN A 19 17.38 0.75 -27.43
N ASP A 20 17.06 -0.54 -27.59
CA ASP A 20 16.84 -1.18 -28.88
C ASP A 20 15.69 -0.52 -29.66
N LEU A 21 14.56 -0.22 -28.99
CA LEU A 21 13.43 0.51 -29.58
C LEU A 21 13.84 1.91 -30.06
N TYR A 22 14.61 2.64 -29.26
CA TYR A 22 15.12 3.96 -29.63
C TYR A 22 16.03 3.87 -30.87
N GLN A 23 16.92 2.87 -30.91
CA GLN A 23 17.83 2.67 -32.02
C GLN A 23 17.07 2.30 -33.31
N ILE A 24 16.05 1.46 -33.24
CA ILE A 24 15.16 1.14 -34.37
C ILE A 24 14.46 2.40 -34.88
N MET A 25 13.92 3.24 -33.98
CA MET A 25 13.29 4.51 -34.36
C MET A 25 14.26 5.42 -35.14
N VAL A 26 15.49 5.59 -34.65
CA VAL A 26 16.52 6.42 -35.33
C VAL A 26 16.88 5.85 -36.70
N GLN A 27 17.10 4.53 -36.79
CA GLN A 27 17.43 3.88 -38.06
C GLN A 27 16.30 3.96 -39.09
N THR A 28 15.04 3.89 -38.62
CA THR A 28 13.85 4.01 -39.46
C THR A 28 13.67 5.45 -39.94
N ASN A 29 13.93 6.45 -39.09
CA ASN A 29 13.88 7.85 -39.47
C ASN A 29 14.96 8.23 -40.49
N ALA A 30 16.17 7.67 -40.35
CA ALA A 30 17.29 7.88 -41.26
C ALA A 30 17.28 6.92 -42.47
N TYR A 31 16.21 6.14 -42.64
CA TYR A 31 16.09 5.17 -43.72
C TYR A 31 16.12 5.90 -45.07
N ASP A 32 16.98 5.43 -45.99
CA ASP A 32 17.17 5.96 -47.34
C ASP A 32 17.89 7.34 -47.47
N LEU A 33 18.21 8.03 -46.37
CA LEU A 33 18.95 9.31 -46.43
C LEU A 33 20.39 9.19 -46.98
N THR A 34 20.98 7.99 -46.95
CA THR A 34 22.42 7.79 -47.22
C THR A 34 22.72 6.82 -48.37
N SER A 35 21.71 6.37 -49.12
CA SER A 35 21.84 5.42 -50.24
C SER A 35 22.60 4.11 -49.90
N ARG A 36 22.75 3.78 -48.61
CA ARG A 36 23.36 2.53 -48.12
C ARG A 36 22.27 1.50 -47.83
N PRO A 37 22.55 0.19 -47.97
CA PRO A 37 21.60 -0.86 -47.63
C PRO A 37 21.33 -0.90 -46.11
N SER A 38 20.34 -0.13 -45.67
CA SER A 38 19.86 -0.04 -44.27
C SER A 38 18.98 -1.22 -43.86
N THR A 39 18.52 -2.04 -44.81
CA THR A 39 17.62 -3.18 -44.60
C THR A 39 18.22 -4.24 -43.68
N GLN A 40 19.48 -4.64 -43.92
CA GLN A 40 20.15 -5.67 -43.12
C GLN A 40 20.39 -5.23 -41.68
N VAL A 41 20.70 -3.94 -41.48
CA VAL A 41 20.90 -3.36 -40.14
C VAL A 41 19.59 -3.33 -39.37
N LEU A 42 18.50 -2.94 -40.03
CA LEU A 42 17.16 -2.93 -39.44
C LEU A 42 16.68 -4.35 -39.09
N GLU A 43 16.91 -5.32 -39.98
CA GLU A 43 16.60 -6.73 -39.72
C GLU A 43 17.36 -7.28 -38.50
N ALA A 44 18.65 -6.95 -38.40
CA ALA A 44 19.46 -7.32 -37.24
C ALA A 44 18.94 -6.67 -35.94
N ALA A 45 18.52 -5.40 -35.99
CA ALA A 45 17.95 -4.70 -34.84
C ALA A 45 16.63 -5.33 -34.37
N PHE A 46 15.74 -5.70 -35.29
CA PHE A 46 14.49 -6.41 -34.94
C PHE A 46 14.75 -7.79 -34.34
N LYS A 47 15.72 -8.56 -34.89
CA LYS A 47 16.13 -9.86 -34.33
C LYS A 47 16.71 -9.71 -32.92
N GLN A 48 17.46 -8.63 -32.68
CA GLN A 48 18.00 -8.33 -31.36
C GLN A 48 16.86 -8.02 -30.37
N LEU A 49 15.91 -7.16 -30.75
CA LEU A 49 14.76 -6.82 -29.92
C LEU A 49 13.92 -8.05 -29.56
N ASP A 50 13.66 -8.93 -30.52
CA ASP A 50 12.94 -10.20 -30.29
C ASP A 50 13.67 -11.07 -29.24
N GLY A 51 14.98 -11.25 -29.42
CA GLY A 51 15.81 -11.96 -28.46
C GLY A 51 15.80 -11.32 -27.06
N GLN A 52 15.78 -9.99 -26.97
CA GLN A 52 15.68 -9.28 -25.70
C GLN A 52 14.32 -9.48 -25.01
N LEU A 53 13.22 -9.38 -25.75
CA LEU A 53 11.88 -9.58 -25.20
C LEU A 53 11.69 -11.01 -24.67
N LEU A 54 12.19 -12.02 -25.40
CA LEU A 54 12.19 -13.41 -24.93
C LEU A 54 13.04 -13.59 -23.67
N LYS A 55 14.19 -12.92 -23.59
CA LYS A 55 15.06 -12.95 -22.41
C LYS A 55 14.38 -12.33 -21.19
N ILE A 56 13.70 -11.19 -21.36
CA ILE A 56 12.91 -10.54 -20.31
C ILE A 56 11.82 -11.49 -19.82
N HIS A 57 11.04 -12.06 -20.73
CA HIS A 57 9.97 -12.99 -20.37
C HIS A 57 10.50 -14.18 -19.55
N ASN A 58 11.54 -14.85 -20.05
CA ASN A 58 12.12 -16.00 -19.36
C ASN A 58 12.68 -15.64 -17.99
N THR A 59 13.34 -14.48 -17.87
CA THR A 59 13.90 -14.02 -16.59
C THR A 59 12.78 -13.67 -15.61
N ALA A 60 11.79 -12.88 -16.03
CA ALA A 60 10.69 -12.43 -15.18
C ALA A 60 9.75 -13.58 -14.76
N SER A 61 9.48 -14.55 -15.64
CA SER A 61 8.62 -15.70 -15.34
C SER A 61 9.23 -16.69 -14.35
N HIS A 62 10.55 -16.73 -14.24
CA HIS A 62 11.26 -17.61 -13.29
C HIS A 62 11.84 -16.84 -12.10
N ALA A 63 11.64 -15.52 -12.05
CA ALA A 63 12.11 -14.71 -10.95
C ALA A 63 11.30 -15.06 -9.69
N THR A 64 12.02 -15.34 -8.60
CA THR A 64 11.41 -15.75 -7.32
C THR A 64 11.40 -14.62 -6.31
N THR A 65 12.20 -13.57 -6.55
CA THR A 65 12.37 -12.45 -5.62
C THR A 65 11.64 -11.18 -6.05
N LEU A 66 10.79 -11.23 -7.08
CA LEU A 66 10.03 -10.06 -7.50
C LEU A 66 8.89 -9.76 -6.51
N PRO A 67 8.66 -8.48 -6.16
CA PRO A 67 7.60 -8.11 -5.25
C PRO A 67 6.22 -8.30 -5.88
N SER A 68 5.23 -8.65 -5.06
CA SER A 68 3.83 -8.66 -5.47
C SER A 68 3.33 -7.22 -5.61
N ILE A 69 2.73 -6.91 -6.76
CA ILE A 69 2.21 -5.58 -7.07
C ILE A 69 0.67 -5.60 -7.00
N PRO A 70 0.05 -4.74 -6.17
CA PRO A 70 -1.39 -4.52 -6.18
C PRO A 70 -1.94 -4.16 -7.57
N PRO A 71 -3.08 -4.73 -8.03
CA PRO A 71 -3.66 -4.42 -9.34
C PRO A 71 -3.97 -2.93 -9.53
N GLU A 72 -4.29 -2.21 -8.45
CA GLU A 72 -4.57 -0.79 -8.49
C GLU A 72 -3.33 0.02 -8.90
N LEU A 73 -2.13 -0.42 -8.51
CA LEU A 73 -0.88 0.23 -8.90
C LEU A 73 -0.62 0.13 -10.41
N ILE A 74 -1.10 -0.93 -11.07
CA ILE A 74 -1.00 -1.08 -12.53
C ILE A 74 -1.80 0.03 -13.21
N GLN A 75 -3.01 0.31 -12.73
CA GLN A 75 -3.84 1.39 -13.28
C GLN A 75 -3.21 2.78 -13.11
N TYR A 76 -2.42 3.00 -12.05
CA TYR A 76 -1.70 4.27 -11.87
C TYR A 76 -0.67 4.44 -13.00
N VAL A 77 0.13 3.41 -13.27
CA VAL A 77 1.15 3.43 -14.32
C VAL A 77 0.52 3.55 -15.71
N ASP A 78 -0.54 2.79 -15.99
CA ASP A 78 -1.25 2.85 -17.28
C ASP A 78 -1.82 4.24 -17.59
N ASN A 79 -2.27 4.96 -16.56
CA ASN A 79 -2.77 6.33 -16.69
C ASN A 79 -1.65 7.40 -16.64
N GLY A 80 -0.37 7.00 -16.59
CA GLY A 80 0.77 7.91 -16.48
C GLY A 80 0.86 8.65 -15.14
N ARG A 81 0.18 8.16 -14.08
CA ARG A 81 0.23 8.73 -12.73
C ARG A 81 1.41 8.15 -11.96
N ASN A 82 2.08 8.97 -11.16
CA ASN A 82 3.18 8.50 -10.32
C ASN A 82 2.68 7.41 -9.32
N PRO A 83 3.22 6.18 -9.35
CA PRO A 83 2.84 5.09 -8.45
C PRO A 83 3.10 5.39 -6.96
N ASP A 84 4.03 6.31 -6.63
CA ASP A 84 4.28 6.75 -5.26
C ASP A 84 3.05 7.42 -4.61
N ILE A 85 2.12 7.91 -5.42
CA ILE A 85 0.90 8.50 -4.90
C ILE A 85 0.00 7.42 -4.29
N TYR A 86 -0.07 6.22 -4.87
CA TYR A 86 -0.84 5.11 -4.29
C TYR A 86 -0.28 4.70 -2.93
N THR A 87 1.04 4.55 -2.81
CA THR A 87 1.66 4.15 -1.53
C THR A 87 1.44 5.22 -0.47
N ARG A 88 1.53 6.50 -0.84
CA ARG A 88 1.17 7.61 0.04
C ARG A 88 -0.30 7.57 0.47
N GLU A 89 -1.23 7.45 -0.47
CA GLU A 89 -2.67 7.38 -0.19
C GLU A 89 -3.01 6.18 0.71
N PHE A 90 -2.35 5.04 0.50
CA PHE A 90 -2.52 3.85 1.33
C PHE A 90 -2.10 4.09 2.78
N VAL A 91 -0.94 4.72 3.01
CA VAL A 91 -0.49 5.08 4.37
C VAL A 91 -1.41 6.12 5.00
N GLU A 92 -1.86 7.12 4.25
CA GLU A 92 -2.80 8.12 4.72
C GLU A 92 -4.15 7.50 5.10
N LEU A 93 -4.65 6.56 4.30
CA LEU A 93 -5.88 5.82 4.55
C LEU A 93 -5.76 4.92 5.79
N ALA A 94 -4.66 4.17 5.92
CA ALA A 94 -4.39 3.34 7.09
C ALA A 94 -4.34 4.18 8.38
N ARG A 95 -3.64 5.33 8.34
CA ARG A 95 -3.58 6.27 9.46
C ARG A 95 -4.96 6.80 9.82
N LYS A 96 -5.74 7.25 8.83
CA LYS A 96 -7.10 7.75 9.03
C LYS A 96 -8.02 6.68 9.62
N GLY A 97 -7.92 5.44 9.12
CA GLY A 97 -8.64 4.29 9.64
C GLY A 97 -8.31 3.99 11.10
N ASN A 98 -7.02 3.95 11.44
CA ASN A 98 -6.56 3.70 12.81
C ASN A 98 -7.03 4.79 13.79
N GLN A 99 -6.94 6.07 13.39
CA GLN A 99 -7.41 7.18 14.20
C GLN A 99 -8.93 7.13 14.39
N LEU A 100 -9.69 6.83 13.34
CA LEU A 100 -11.13 6.69 13.41
C LEU A 100 -11.53 5.54 14.33
N MET A 101 -10.88 4.37 14.22
CA MET A 101 -11.16 3.22 15.09
C MET A 101 -10.83 3.53 16.55
N LYS A 102 -9.68 4.14 16.81
CA LYS A 102 -9.32 4.58 18.16
C LYS A 102 -10.36 5.54 18.74
N GLY A 103 -10.76 6.56 17.98
CA GLY A 103 -11.79 7.51 18.42
C GLY A 103 -13.14 6.86 18.71
N LYS A 104 -13.55 5.86 17.90
CA LYS A 104 -14.74 5.05 18.19
C LYS A 104 -14.58 4.27 19.49
N MET A 105 -13.45 3.60 19.71
CA MET A 105 -13.19 2.85 20.94
C MET A 105 -13.22 3.76 22.17
N ASP A 106 -12.60 4.94 22.09
CA ASP A 106 -12.59 5.93 23.17
C ASP A 106 -14.02 6.43 23.46
N ALA A 107 -14.81 6.71 22.42
CA ALA A 107 -16.21 7.15 22.57
C ALA A 107 -17.10 6.05 23.20
N PHE A 108 -16.96 4.80 22.74
CA PHE A 108 -17.71 3.68 23.33
C PHE A 108 -17.26 3.38 24.77
N SER A 109 -15.97 3.50 25.07
CA SER A 109 -15.46 3.37 26.44
C SER A 109 -16.05 4.44 27.36
N SER A 110 -16.06 5.69 26.92
CA SER A 110 -16.66 6.81 27.67
C SER A 110 -18.17 6.60 27.87
N PHE A 111 -18.89 6.21 26.82
CA PHE A 111 -20.32 5.91 26.90
C PHE A 111 -20.62 4.77 27.87
N ARG A 112 -19.84 3.67 27.81
CA ARG A 112 -19.93 2.55 28.77
C ARG A 112 -19.76 3.05 30.20
N ASP A 113 -18.73 3.86 30.47
CA ASP A 113 -18.41 4.31 31.82
C ASP A 113 -19.50 5.23 32.39
N VAL A 114 -20.02 6.16 31.57
CA VAL A 114 -21.14 7.04 31.97
C VAL A 114 -22.41 6.23 32.24
N LEU A 115 -22.77 5.32 31.34
CA LEU A 115 -23.97 4.49 31.50
C LEU A 115 -23.85 3.59 32.73
N ALA A 116 -22.70 2.96 32.93
CA ALA A 116 -22.46 2.10 34.08
C ALA A 116 -22.49 2.89 35.40
N ASN A 117 -21.98 4.13 35.40
CA ASN A 117 -22.09 5.00 36.56
C ASN A 117 -23.54 5.30 36.92
N GLU A 118 -24.34 5.75 35.93
CA GLU A 118 -25.74 6.11 36.13
C GLU A 118 -26.57 4.91 36.60
N MET A 119 -26.36 3.72 35.99
CA MET A 119 -27.01 2.48 36.44
C MET A 119 -26.59 2.10 37.87
N GLY A 120 -25.33 2.31 38.24
CA GLY A 120 -24.84 2.04 39.60
C GLY A 120 -25.44 2.96 40.67
N ILE A 121 -25.83 4.19 40.31
CA ILE A 121 -26.51 5.16 41.20
C ILE A 121 -28.01 4.88 41.26
N THR A 122 -28.65 4.70 40.10
CA THR A 122 -30.11 4.61 39.98
C THR A 122 -30.68 3.23 40.31
N MET A 123 -29.87 2.17 40.12
CA MET A 123 -30.28 0.77 40.30
C MET A 123 -29.26 0.02 41.17
N PRO A 124 -29.20 0.29 42.48
CA PRO A 124 -28.21 -0.30 43.38
C PRO A 124 -28.30 -1.84 43.46
N GLU A 125 -29.46 -2.42 43.19
CA GLU A 125 -29.70 -3.87 43.22
C GLU A 125 -28.95 -4.65 42.15
N ILE A 126 -28.63 -4.03 41.00
CA ILE A 126 -27.90 -4.66 39.89
C ILE A 126 -26.44 -4.20 39.80
N ARG A 127 -25.96 -3.39 40.74
CA ARG A 127 -24.63 -2.76 40.69
C ARG A 127 -23.50 -3.77 40.48
N LEU A 128 -23.54 -4.90 41.18
CA LEU A 128 -22.52 -5.94 41.07
C LEU A 128 -22.47 -6.57 39.66
N ASP A 129 -23.61 -6.70 39.00
CA ASP A 129 -23.67 -7.23 37.64
C ASP A 129 -23.20 -6.19 36.61
N VAL A 130 -23.52 -4.91 36.83
CA VAL A 130 -22.96 -3.80 36.02
C VAL A 130 -21.43 -3.77 36.13
N VAL A 131 -20.87 -3.92 37.33
CA VAL A 131 -19.41 -4.01 37.54
C VAL A 131 -18.81 -5.17 36.73
N LYS A 132 -19.41 -6.36 36.77
CA LYS A 132 -18.93 -7.51 35.99
C LYS A 132 -18.90 -7.21 34.48
N VAL A 133 -19.93 -6.56 33.95
CA VAL A 133 -20.01 -6.19 32.53
C VAL A 133 -18.95 -5.14 32.16
N VAL A 134 -18.73 -4.14 33.02
CA VAL A 134 -17.69 -3.13 32.80
C VAL A 134 -16.31 -3.76 32.75
N LEU A 135 -15.98 -4.65 33.69
CA LEU A 135 -14.71 -5.37 33.70
C LEU A 135 -14.54 -6.26 32.47
N ALA A 136 -15.59 -7.00 32.08
CA ALA A 136 -15.58 -7.86 30.90
C ALA A 136 -15.40 -7.09 29.57
N THR A 137 -15.78 -5.80 29.55
CA THR A 137 -15.66 -4.92 28.39
C THR A 137 -14.45 -3.99 28.46
N GLY A 138 -13.50 -4.26 29.36
CA GLY A 138 -12.22 -3.55 29.47
C GLY A 138 -12.27 -2.21 30.21
N GLY A 139 -13.34 -1.94 30.95
CA GLY A 139 -13.44 -0.79 31.86
C GLY A 139 -12.91 -1.09 33.26
N LYS A 140 -13.01 -0.11 34.15
CA LYS A 140 -12.58 -0.22 35.56
C LYS A 140 -13.79 -0.24 36.48
N GLU A 141 -13.77 -1.06 37.52
CA GLU A 141 -14.84 -1.12 38.53
C GLU A 141 -15.12 0.26 39.18
N GLU A 142 -14.08 1.08 39.36
CA GLU A 142 -14.13 2.41 39.95
C GLU A 142 -15.09 3.39 39.25
N VAL A 143 -15.54 3.11 38.03
CA VAL A 143 -16.47 3.98 37.30
C VAL A 143 -17.93 3.76 37.71
N VAL A 144 -18.25 2.71 38.46
CA VAL A 144 -19.64 2.34 38.79
C VAL A 144 -20.07 2.90 40.15
N GLY A 145 -21.05 3.79 40.16
CA GLY A 145 -21.62 4.36 41.39
C GLY A 145 -20.73 5.41 42.05
N ARG A 146 -19.98 6.19 41.25
CA ARG A 146 -19.37 7.45 41.69
C ARG A 146 -20.48 8.46 41.92
N GLU A 147 -20.81 8.70 43.18
CA GLU A 147 -21.57 9.88 43.57
C GLU A 147 -20.72 11.13 43.24
N LYS A 148 -21.33 12.13 42.59
CA LYS A 148 -20.66 13.41 42.32
C LYS A 148 -20.31 14.08 43.66
N GLY A 149 -19.10 13.85 44.16
CA GLY A 149 -18.54 14.49 45.34
C GLY A 149 -17.29 15.30 44.98
N GLU A 150 -17.46 16.63 44.97
CA GLU A 150 -16.49 17.68 45.36
C GLU A 150 -15.04 17.59 44.83
N GLY A 151 -14.70 18.49 43.90
CA GLY A 151 -13.30 18.85 43.64
C GLY A 151 -13.00 19.33 42.22
N GLU A 152 -13.51 20.52 41.85
CA GLU A 152 -12.74 21.62 41.23
C GLU A 152 -13.72 22.60 40.55
N GLY A 153 -13.99 23.68 41.28
CA GLY A 153 -14.16 25.01 40.71
C GLY A 153 -13.49 26.00 41.68
N PRO A 154 -13.14 27.23 41.29
CA PRO A 154 -13.17 27.84 39.96
C PRO A 154 -11.85 27.73 39.18
#